data_AF-A0AAJ8BNX3-F1
#
_entry.id   AF-A0AAJ8BNX3-F1
#
_cell.length_a   1.000
_cell.length_b   1.000
_cell.length_c   1.000
_cell.angle_alpha   90.00
_cell.angle_beta   90.00
_cell.angle_gamma   90.00
#
_symmetry.space_group_name_H-M   'P 1'
#
loop_
_entity.id
_entity.type
_entity.pdbx_description
1 polymer ?
#
loop_
_entity_poly.entity_id
_entity_poly.type
_entity_poly.pdbx_seq_one_letter_code
_entity_poly.pdbx_strand_id
1 'polypeptide(L)'
;MGKGKEVKLVSEFSHSSLKEPSSKAPSPSHVHEDTDLAPTLEESGGNKDIDALQVKIDHLQAEVEELKKDRREKWSWAGSGGRGWQRPTIEYGDAFTKLFIEAKIWADHYVKRDTAALAEFSFSEKQSILQSLDGYCVQDLDWDTLIGSLPYPIRTQVPHAIGRTMLVKDIVDKFFENPFWYFEGKTDPIDVEPRTQSSLSFAKHLQHLYEQFLIVNPKSASLWKTETVRLANSVNDNQANNTEMGRHTKSRREGLARSFACAMLKHPPFQMLLENCEDTAVREAKLVKFYERAERLAISLGSSHGICTYRTLTKLASPLFWRGDLSVTAEYRHVLMPHQPRLDGHRILLILQPAVSRIGAAVPDGHLESWTQAVAVIEDGDCTEEVYHELQQEREAEAHEVYRERQETLAKHRAEWERERQEKQKEGKRVEEETQREDEGKIIEGSPVKQENDEEADEDIERPAPKRARRTRGATGATGATGKKAGQQMKEEKGDAKKKTRGRRVKRGKTTK
;
A
#
# COMPACT_ATOMS: atom_id res chain seq x y z
N MET A 1 -6.70 -0.92 -57.30
CA MET A 1 -5.72 0.15 -57.54
C MET A 1 -5.88 1.19 -56.44
N GLY A 2 -4.82 1.50 -55.70
CA GLY A 2 -4.85 2.50 -54.62
C GLY A 2 -4.10 2.04 -53.37
N LYS A 3 -2.77 2.15 -53.43
CA LYS A 3 -1.72 1.90 -52.41
C LYS A 3 -2.15 2.40 -51.01
N GLY A 4 -2.01 1.67 -49.90
CA GLY A 4 -0.95 0.75 -49.50
C GLY A 4 0.22 1.52 -48.87
N LYS A 5 0.04 2.04 -47.65
CA LYS A 5 1.14 2.60 -46.83
C LYS A 5 1.20 1.84 -45.51
N GLU A 6 2.04 0.82 -45.55
CA GLU A 6 2.49 0.00 -44.44
C GLU A 6 3.57 0.80 -43.69
N VAL A 7 3.35 1.10 -42.41
CA VAL A 7 4.38 1.69 -41.53
C VAL A 7 4.95 0.53 -40.72
N LYS A 8 6.08 -0.01 -41.18
CA LYS A 8 6.94 -0.90 -40.40
C LYS A 8 7.59 -0.11 -39.27
N LEU A 9 7.23 -0.41 -38.03
CA LEU A 9 8.04 -0.04 -36.86
C LEU A 9 9.05 -1.16 -36.62
N VAL A 10 10.32 -0.81 -36.81
CA VAL A 10 11.48 -1.67 -36.66
C VAL A 10 11.68 -1.98 -35.18
N SER A 11 11.57 -3.26 -34.82
CA SER A 11 12.01 -3.80 -33.54
C SER A 11 13.48 -4.21 -33.66
N GLU A 12 14.39 -3.42 -33.10
CA GLU A 12 15.78 -3.81 -32.89
C GLU A 12 16.17 -3.50 -31.45
N PHE A 13 15.85 -4.42 -30.53
CA PHE A 13 16.58 -4.54 -29.27
C PHE A 13 17.64 -5.61 -29.46
N SER A 14 18.85 -5.16 -29.83
CA SER A 14 20.02 -6.03 -29.92
C SER A 14 20.51 -6.40 -28.52
N HIS A 15 20.56 -7.70 -28.26
CA HIS A 15 21.25 -8.31 -27.13
C HIS A 15 22.76 -8.05 -27.24
N SER A 16 23.36 -7.40 -26.24
CA SER A 16 24.81 -7.46 -26.02
C SER A 16 25.10 -8.17 -24.70
N SER A 17 25.52 -9.44 -24.81
CA SER A 17 26.15 -10.21 -23.73
C SER A 17 27.42 -9.50 -23.26
N LEU A 18 27.46 -9.10 -21.99
CA LEU A 18 28.72 -8.73 -21.33
C LEU A 18 29.46 -10.00 -20.94
N LYS A 19 30.47 -10.32 -21.74
CA LYS A 19 31.50 -11.32 -21.49
C LYS A 19 32.57 -10.70 -20.56
N GLU A 20 32.92 -11.42 -19.50
CA GLU A 20 34.04 -11.11 -18.60
C GLU A 20 35.37 -10.91 -19.37
N PRO A 21 36.27 -10.01 -18.93
CA PRO A 21 37.67 -10.08 -19.32
C PRO A 21 38.48 -10.85 -18.27
N SER A 22 38.78 -12.10 -18.64
CA SER A 22 39.85 -12.94 -18.11
C SER A 22 41.21 -12.34 -18.45
N SER A 23 42.10 -12.33 -17.47
CA SER A 23 43.51 -11.99 -17.55
C SER A 23 44.29 -12.92 -18.48
N LYS A 24 45.13 -12.36 -19.37
CA LYS A 24 46.29 -13.07 -19.94
C LYS A 24 47.33 -12.08 -20.47
N ALA A 25 48.48 -12.10 -19.82
CA ALA A 25 49.72 -11.47 -20.27
C ALA A 25 50.29 -12.15 -21.54
N PRO A 26 51.20 -11.48 -22.27
CA PRO A 26 52.17 -12.16 -23.11
C PRO A 26 53.61 -11.91 -22.65
N SER A 27 54.41 -12.97 -22.70
CA SER A 27 55.88 -12.97 -22.70
C SER A 27 56.35 -13.85 -23.88
N PRO A 28 57.64 -13.95 -24.20
CA PRO A 28 58.57 -12.90 -24.64
C PRO A 28 59.31 -13.34 -25.94
N SER A 29 60.13 -12.47 -26.54
CA SER A 29 61.16 -12.89 -27.51
C SER A 29 62.52 -12.30 -27.16
N HIS A 30 63.45 -13.20 -26.84
CA HIS A 30 64.90 -13.05 -26.67
C HIS A 30 65.60 -12.35 -27.85
N VAL A 31 66.64 -11.53 -27.57
CA VAL A 31 68.03 -11.77 -28.02
C VAL A 31 69.03 -11.17 -26.99
N HIS A 32 70.13 -11.89 -26.78
CA HIS A 32 71.35 -11.65 -25.97
C HIS A 32 72.07 -10.31 -26.30
N GLU A 33 72.94 -9.72 -25.48
CA GLU A 33 74.21 -10.26 -24.97
C GLU A 33 74.85 -9.35 -23.88
N ASP A 34 75.34 -9.99 -22.81
CA ASP A 34 76.44 -9.72 -21.86
C ASP A 34 76.96 -8.31 -21.52
N THR A 35 77.03 -8.00 -20.21
CA THR A 35 78.30 -8.02 -19.41
C THR A 35 77.99 -7.88 -17.90
N ASP A 36 78.63 -8.73 -17.10
CA ASP A 36 78.57 -8.87 -15.64
C ASP A 36 78.78 -7.59 -14.80
N LEU A 37 78.08 -7.50 -13.66
CA LEU A 37 78.64 -7.35 -12.29
C LEU A 37 77.51 -7.42 -11.23
N ALA A 38 77.69 -8.26 -10.21
CA ALA A 38 76.77 -8.53 -9.11
C ALA A 38 76.85 -7.48 -7.96
N PRO A 39 76.13 -7.66 -6.84
CA PRO A 39 74.72 -7.34 -6.63
C PRO A 39 74.57 -6.17 -5.64
N THR A 40 73.58 -5.29 -5.81
CA THR A 40 73.24 -4.34 -4.75
C THR A 40 71.74 -4.05 -4.77
N LEU A 41 71.04 -4.70 -3.84
CA LEU A 41 69.75 -4.33 -3.24
C LEU A 41 68.91 -3.31 -4.02
N GLU A 42 68.03 -3.79 -4.91
CA GLU A 42 66.92 -2.99 -5.43
C GLU A 42 65.78 -2.91 -4.40
N GLU A 43 65.82 -1.91 -3.52
CA GLU A 43 64.62 -1.43 -2.79
C GLU A 43 63.85 -0.34 -3.59
N SER A 44 64.27 -0.03 -4.82
CA SER A 44 63.76 1.11 -5.58
C SER A 44 62.50 0.83 -6.43
N GLY A 45 62.12 -0.43 -6.64
CA GLY A 45 60.94 -0.80 -7.44
C GLY A 45 59.63 -0.77 -6.65
N GLY A 46 59.65 -1.25 -5.40
CA GLY A 46 58.48 -1.32 -4.54
C GLY A 46 57.93 0.05 -4.10
N ASN A 47 58.81 1.03 -3.88
CA ASN A 47 58.38 2.37 -3.45
C ASN A 47 57.59 3.12 -4.53
N LYS A 48 57.91 2.95 -5.82
CA LYS A 48 57.17 3.60 -6.92
C LYS A 48 55.75 3.05 -7.08
N ASP A 49 55.58 1.75 -6.86
CA ASP A 49 54.26 1.12 -6.88
C ASP A 49 53.45 1.47 -5.63
N ILE A 50 54.10 1.60 -4.46
CA ILE A 50 53.47 2.09 -3.22
C ILE A 50 53.01 3.54 -3.40
N ASP A 51 53.84 4.41 -3.97
CA ASP A 51 53.51 5.82 -4.23
C ASP A 51 52.35 5.95 -5.23
N ALA A 52 52.36 5.14 -6.31
CA ALA A 52 51.28 5.10 -7.29
C ALA A 52 49.95 4.60 -6.69
N LEU A 53 50.02 3.59 -5.81
CA LEU A 53 48.85 3.11 -5.06
C LEU A 53 48.34 4.16 -4.07
N GLN A 54 49.22 4.91 -3.41
CA GLN A 54 48.84 5.97 -2.49
C GLN A 54 48.07 7.09 -3.23
N VAL A 55 48.57 7.53 -4.39
CA VAL A 55 47.87 8.52 -5.23
C VAL A 55 46.48 8.02 -5.65
N LYS A 56 46.36 6.73 -5.96
CA LYS A 56 45.06 6.11 -6.32
C LYS A 56 44.11 6.04 -5.12
N ILE A 57 44.62 5.71 -3.94
CA ILE A 57 43.85 5.71 -2.68
C ILE A 57 43.35 7.12 -2.38
N ASP A 58 44.20 8.14 -2.47
CA ASP A 58 43.85 9.53 -2.21
C ASP A 58 42.79 10.03 -3.21
N HIS A 59 42.93 9.66 -4.49
CA HIS A 59 41.94 9.97 -5.53
C HIS A 59 40.57 9.32 -5.24
N LEU A 60 40.55 8.03 -4.91
CA LEU A 60 39.32 7.32 -4.56
C LEU A 60 38.69 7.86 -3.27
N GLN A 61 39.50 8.25 -2.29
CA GLN A 61 39.01 8.90 -1.06
C GLN A 61 38.36 10.24 -1.36
N ALA A 62 38.97 11.06 -2.22
CA ALA A 62 38.39 12.33 -2.66
C ALA A 62 37.07 12.12 -3.42
N GLU A 63 37.01 11.12 -4.31
CA GLU A 63 35.78 10.75 -5.03
C GLU A 63 34.67 10.29 -4.06
N VAL A 64 35.01 9.46 -3.07
CA VAL A 64 34.09 9.01 -2.03
C VAL A 64 33.58 10.18 -1.19
N GLU A 65 34.42 11.16 -0.84
CA GLU A 65 34.00 12.34 -0.08
C GLU A 65 33.09 13.27 -0.88
N GLU A 66 33.37 13.49 -2.17
CA GLU A 66 32.48 14.22 -3.08
C GLU A 66 31.13 13.51 -3.21
N LEU A 67 31.11 12.18 -3.39
CA LEU A 67 29.87 11.40 -3.42
C LEU A 67 29.10 11.46 -2.09
N LYS A 68 29.80 11.46 -0.95
CA LYS A 68 29.17 11.65 0.37
C LYS A 68 28.59 13.04 0.53
N LYS A 69 29.25 14.07 0.01
CA LYS A 69 28.77 15.46 0.03
C LYS A 69 27.54 15.64 -0.84
N ASP A 70 27.59 15.20 -2.10
CA ASP A 70 26.44 15.18 -3.02
C ASP A 70 25.27 14.40 -2.42
N ARG A 71 25.53 13.24 -1.80
CA ARG A 71 24.53 12.49 -1.05
C ARG A 71 23.94 13.32 0.09
N ARG A 72 24.75 13.91 0.97
CA ARG A 72 24.26 14.74 2.10
C ARG A 72 23.40 15.91 1.61
N GLU A 73 23.84 16.60 0.56
CA GLU A 73 23.09 17.70 -0.05
C GLU A 73 21.75 17.20 -0.58
N LYS A 74 21.73 16.15 -1.41
CA LYS A 74 20.49 15.53 -1.91
C LYS A 74 19.53 15.09 -0.80
N TRP A 75 20.06 14.52 0.29
CA TRP A 75 19.27 14.17 1.47
C TRP A 75 18.70 15.40 2.19
N SER A 76 19.50 16.47 2.30
CA SER A 76 19.06 17.74 2.86
C SER A 76 17.94 18.37 2.02
N TRP A 77 18.08 18.40 0.69
CA TRP A 77 17.04 18.87 -0.23
C TRP A 77 15.78 18.02 -0.18
N ALA A 78 15.89 16.69 -0.14
CA ALA A 78 14.73 15.80 0.01
C ALA A 78 13.98 16.01 1.34
N GLY A 79 14.68 16.41 2.41
CA GLY A 79 14.08 16.76 3.71
C GLY A 79 13.54 18.20 3.78
N SER A 80 14.09 19.11 2.97
CA SER A 80 13.79 20.55 3.01
C SER A 80 12.53 20.84 2.19
N GLY A 81 11.38 20.68 2.84
CA GLY A 81 10.03 20.76 2.25
C GLY A 81 9.02 19.83 2.94
N GLY A 82 9.50 18.90 3.77
CA GLY A 82 8.67 17.98 4.54
C GLY A 82 8.09 18.55 5.85
N ARG A 83 8.34 19.83 6.19
CA ARG A 83 7.80 20.42 7.42
C ARG A 83 6.26 20.43 7.35
N GLY A 84 5.59 19.88 8.36
CA GLY A 84 4.13 19.69 8.36
C GLY A 84 3.62 18.52 7.50
N TRP A 85 4.51 17.86 6.76
CA TRP A 85 4.26 16.67 5.93
C TRP A 85 5.09 15.49 6.44
N GLN A 86 4.96 15.20 7.74
CA GLN A 86 5.60 14.05 8.37
C GLN A 86 5.29 12.77 7.59
N ARG A 87 6.25 11.84 7.52
CA ARG A 87 6.07 10.54 6.86
C ARG A 87 4.77 9.93 7.42
N PRO A 88 3.75 9.67 6.57
CA PRO A 88 2.49 9.15 7.07
C PRO A 88 2.73 7.86 7.84
N THR A 89 2.15 7.72 9.03
CA THR A 89 2.10 6.46 9.82
C THR A 89 1.15 5.45 9.16
N ILE A 90 1.17 5.38 7.82
CA ILE A 90 0.29 4.55 7.02
C ILE A 90 1.15 3.41 6.46
N GLU A 91 0.82 2.20 6.88
CA GLU A 91 1.30 0.99 6.22
C GLU A 91 0.52 0.86 4.90
N TYR A 92 1.16 1.27 3.80
CA TYR A 92 0.50 1.40 2.51
C TYR A 92 0.00 0.06 1.96
N GLY A 93 0.71 -1.05 2.16
CA GLY A 93 0.22 -2.39 1.79
C GLY A 93 -1.10 -2.75 2.48
N ASP A 94 -1.17 -2.46 3.77
CA ASP A 94 -2.37 -2.59 4.58
C ASP A 94 -3.51 -1.67 4.11
N ALA A 95 -3.17 -0.45 3.70
CA ALA A 95 -4.13 0.53 3.21
C ALA A 95 -4.75 0.13 1.85
N PHE A 96 -3.95 -0.36 0.90
CA PHE A 96 -4.44 -0.88 -0.38
C PHE A 96 -5.27 -2.15 -0.18
N THR A 97 -4.82 -3.06 0.69
CA THR A 97 -5.57 -4.27 1.03
C THR A 97 -6.95 -3.92 1.60
N LYS A 98 -7.02 -2.98 2.55
CA LYS A 98 -8.30 -2.48 3.10
C LYS A 98 -9.16 -1.83 2.02
N LEU A 99 -8.59 -1.04 1.11
CA LEU A 99 -9.33 -0.39 0.04
C LEU A 99 -9.95 -1.41 -0.93
N PHE A 100 -9.21 -2.44 -1.34
CA PHE A 100 -9.75 -3.48 -2.22
C PHE A 100 -10.74 -4.41 -1.52
N ILE A 101 -10.57 -4.66 -0.22
CA ILE A 101 -11.58 -5.34 0.60
C ILE A 101 -12.87 -4.51 0.68
N GLU A 102 -12.79 -3.19 0.84
CA GLU A 102 -13.98 -2.32 0.84
C GLU A 102 -14.73 -2.35 -0.50
N ALA A 103 -14.02 -2.40 -1.63
CA ALA A 103 -14.64 -2.60 -2.94
C ALA A 103 -15.37 -3.94 -3.03
N LYS A 104 -14.77 -5.02 -2.51
CA LYS A 104 -15.41 -6.34 -2.42
C LYS A 104 -16.67 -6.28 -1.55
N ILE A 105 -16.56 -5.72 -0.34
CA ILE A 105 -17.70 -5.60 0.59
C ILE A 105 -18.81 -4.77 -0.03
N TRP A 106 -18.50 -3.67 -0.73
CA TRP A 106 -19.52 -2.89 -1.41
C TRP A 106 -20.23 -3.72 -2.47
N ALA A 107 -19.48 -4.46 -3.30
CA ALA A 107 -20.06 -5.35 -4.30
C ALA A 107 -20.91 -6.47 -3.67
N ASP A 108 -20.48 -7.05 -2.54
CA ASP A 108 -21.24 -8.06 -1.80
C ASP A 108 -22.66 -7.60 -1.41
N HIS A 109 -22.86 -6.30 -1.18
CA HIS A 109 -24.14 -5.74 -0.73
C HIS A 109 -25.02 -5.20 -1.86
N TYR A 110 -24.44 -4.77 -2.99
CA TYR A 110 -25.14 -3.93 -3.96
C TYR A 110 -25.02 -4.39 -5.42
N VAL A 111 -24.29 -5.47 -5.68
CA VAL A 111 -24.16 -6.06 -7.01
C VAL A 111 -24.86 -7.42 -7.01
N LYS A 112 -25.53 -7.72 -8.12
CA LYS A 112 -26.17 -9.03 -8.36
C LYS A 112 -25.15 -10.14 -8.14
N ARG A 113 -25.55 -11.19 -7.42
CA ARG A 113 -24.65 -12.31 -7.14
C ARG A 113 -24.58 -13.26 -8.32
N ASP A 114 -25.73 -13.65 -8.86
CA ASP A 114 -25.81 -14.78 -9.79
C ASP A 114 -25.69 -14.36 -11.26
N THR A 115 -24.89 -15.09 -12.03
CA THR A 115 -24.72 -14.86 -13.49
C THR A 115 -26.04 -14.97 -14.25
N ALA A 116 -26.99 -15.78 -13.76
CA ALA A 116 -28.33 -15.90 -14.33
C ALA A 116 -29.09 -14.57 -14.37
N ALA A 117 -28.80 -13.63 -13.46
CA ALA A 117 -29.43 -12.31 -13.43
C ALA A 117 -29.04 -11.41 -14.62
N LEU A 118 -28.08 -11.85 -15.45
CA LEU A 118 -27.68 -11.19 -16.69
C LEU A 118 -28.19 -11.91 -17.95
N ALA A 119 -28.96 -13.00 -17.80
CA ALA A 119 -29.40 -13.83 -18.93
C ALA A 119 -30.21 -13.02 -19.97
N GLU A 120 -31.09 -12.14 -19.49
CA GLU A 120 -32.03 -11.33 -20.30
C GLU A 120 -31.34 -10.20 -21.08
N PHE A 121 -30.10 -9.84 -20.73
CA PHE A 121 -29.39 -8.79 -21.47
C PHE A 121 -28.96 -9.27 -22.85
N SER A 122 -29.06 -8.35 -23.81
CA SER A 122 -28.63 -8.57 -25.19
C SER A 122 -27.11 -8.79 -25.27
N PHE A 123 -26.67 -9.38 -26.38
CA PHE A 123 -25.25 -9.58 -26.66
C PHE A 123 -24.46 -8.27 -26.58
N SER A 124 -24.96 -7.17 -27.17
CA SER A 124 -24.29 -5.87 -27.16
C SER A 124 -24.15 -5.28 -25.76
N GLU A 125 -25.16 -5.48 -24.91
CA GLU A 125 -25.13 -5.00 -23.53
C GLU A 125 -24.10 -5.79 -22.71
N LYS A 126 -24.10 -7.12 -22.83
CA LYS A 126 -23.08 -7.99 -22.22
C LYS A 126 -21.66 -7.64 -22.69
N GLN A 127 -21.48 -7.37 -23.98
CA GLN A 127 -20.18 -6.96 -24.51
C GLN A 127 -19.74 -5.59 -23.99
N SER A 128 -20.68 -4.65 -23.80
CA SER A 128 -20.37 -3.34 -23.22
C SER A 128 -19.81 -3.42 -21.80
N ILE A 129 -20.23 -4.43 -21.03
CA ILE A 129 -19.68 -4.73 -19.70
C ILE A 129 -18.21 -5.14 -19.83
N LEU A 130 -17.88 -6.06 -20.74
CA LEU A 130 -16.50 -6.50 -20.94
C LEU A 130 -15.59 -5.37 -21.44
N GLN A 131 -16.08 -4.55 -22.37
CA GLN A 131 -15.37 -3.37 -22.88
C GLN A 131 -15.08 -2.35 -21.79
N SER A 132 -15.98 -2.18 -20.82
CA SER A 132 -15.74 -1.28 -19.69
C SER A 132 -14.57 -1.72 -18.78
N LEU A 133 -14.19 -2.99 -18.87
CA LEU A 133 -13.07 -3.60 -18.17
C LEU A 133 -11.80 -3.72 -19.03
N ASP A 134 -11.67 -2.94 -20.10
CA ASP A 134 -10.42 -2.89 -20.87
C ASP A 134 -9.20 -2.65 -19.97
N GLY A 135 -8.12 -3.38 -20.24
CA GLY A 135 -6.93 -3.43 -19.39
C GLY A 135 -7.02 -4.33 -18.16
N TYR A 136 -8.21 -4.81 -17.78
CA TYR A 136 -8.45 -5.69 -16.61
C TYR A 136 -9.04 -7.05 -16.99
N CYS A 137 -9.84 -7.11 -18.06
CA CYS A 137 -10.40 -8.34 -18.62
C CYS A 137 -9.91 -8.54 -20.05
N VAL A 138 -9.76 -9.79 -20.47
CA VAL A 138 -9.49 -10.15 -21.87
C VAL A 138 -10.59 -9.59 -22.78
N GLN A 139 -10.19 -9.05 -23.94
CA GLN A 139 -11.10 -8.33 -24.85
C GLN A 139 -11.39 -9.11 -26.15
N ASP A 140 -10.71 -10.22 -26.36
CA ASP A 140 -10.80 -11.11 -27.52
C ASP A 140 -11.86 -12.22 -27.35
N LEU A 141 -12.47 -12.35 -26.17
CA LEU A 141 -13.56 -13.28 -25.91
C LEU A 141 -14.91 -12.57 -25.92
N ASP A 142 -15.92 -13.25 -26.46
CA ASP A 142 -17.30 -12.87 -26.21
C ASP A 142 -17.75 -13.32 -24.81
N TRP A 143 -18.93 -12.84 -24.41
CA TRP A 143 -19.48 -13.11 -23.09
C TRP A 143 -19.61 -14.61 -22.79
N ASP A 144 -20.21 -15.38 -23.69
CA ASP A 144 -20.52 -16.79 -23.44
C ASP A 144 -19.25 -17.64 -23.39
N THR A 145 -18.26 -17.34 -24.24
CA THR A 145 -16.95 -17.97 -24.22
C THR A 145 -16.21 -17.64 -22.93
N LEU A 146 -16.23 -16.38 -22.48
CA LEU A 146 -15.65 -15.98 -21.20
C LEU A 146 -16.29 -16.75 -20.05
N ILE A 147 -17.63 -16.85 -19.99
CA ILE A 147 -18.32 -17.58 -18.91
C ILE A 147 -17.95 -19.06 -18.94
N GLY A 148 -17.84 -19.66 -20.12
CA GLY A 148 -17.45 -21.07 -20.32
C GLY A 148 -16.03 -21.37 -19.84
N SER A 149 -15.09 -20.43 -20.00
CA SER A 149 -13.70 -20.58 -19.54
C SER A 149 -13.50 -20.38 -18.03
N LEU A 150 -14.52 -19.90 -17.30
CA LEU A 150 -14.45 -19.65 -15.86
C LEU A 150 -14.77 -20.91 -15.05
N PRO A 151 -14.06 -21.17 -13.93
CA PRO A 151 -14.36 -22.30 -13.05
C PRO A 151 -15.62 -22.07 -12.21
N TYR A 152 -16.23 -23.14 -11.69
CA TYR A 152 -17.12 -23.01 -10.54
C TYR A 152 -16.32 -22.60 -9.28
N PRO A 153 -16.87 -21.75 -8.38
CA PRO A 153 -18.13 -21.00 -8.45
C PRO A 153 -17.99 -19.62 -9.12
N ILE A 154 -16.84 -19.29 -9.70
CA ILE A 154 -16.63 -17.96 -10.32
C ILE A 154 -17.59 -17.74 -11.49
N ARG A 155 -17.81 -18.76 -12.33
CA ARG A 155 -18.76 -18.73 -13.45
C ARG A 155 -20.21 -18.47 -13.05
N THR A 156 -20.60 -18.84 -11.82
CA THR A 156 -21.95 -18.57 -11.30
C THR A 156 -22.05 -17.21 -10.61
N GLN A 157 -20.92 -16.55 -10.33
CA GLN A 157 -20.82 -15.28 -9.61
C GLN A 157 -20.12 -14.18 -10.42
N VAL A 158 -20.30 -14.20 -11.74
CA VAL A 158 -19.65 -13.28 -12.68
C VAL A 158 -20.01 -11.81 -12.43
N PRO A 159 -21.30 -11.44 -12.22
CA PRO A 159 -21.65 -10.03 -12.07
C PRO A 159 -20.96 -9.41 -10.84
N HIS A 160 -20.86 -10.18 -9.76
CA HIS A 160 -20.13 -9.80 -8.55
C HIS A 160 -18.64 -9.56 -8.81
N ALA A 161 -17.97 -10.49 -9.50
CA ALA A 161 -16.55 -10.37 -9.85
C ALA A 161 -16.28 -9.14 -10.73
N ILE A 162 -17.12 -8.93 -11.75
CA ILE A 162 -17.06 -7.78 -12.66
C ILE A 162 -17.33 -6.48 -11.90
N GLY A 163 -18.40 -6.40 -11.11
CA GLY A 163 -18.79 -5.20 -10.37
C GLY A 163 -17.71 -4.75 -9.39
N ARG A 164 -17.11 -5.69 -8.64
CA ARG A 164 -15.92 -5.41 -7.82
C ARG A 164 -14.78 -4.85 -8.66
N THR A 165 -14.49 -5.47 -9.79
CA THR A 165 -13.37 -5.06 -10.67
C THR A 165 -13.59 -3.66 -11.23
N MET A 166 -14.81 -3.33 -11.68
CA MET A 166 -15.12 -2.00 -12.21
C MET A 166 -14.89 -0.90 -11.16
N LEU A 167 -15.25 -1.16 -9.89
CA LEU A 167 -14.98 -0.22 -8.79
C LEU A 167 -13.48 -0.02 -8.56
N VAL A 168 -12.70 -1.10 -8.55
CA VAL A 168 -11.25 -1.04 -8.36
C VAL A 168 -10.59 -0.32 -9.56
N LYS A 169 -10.99 -0.66 -10.78
CA LYS A 169 -10.51 -0.01 -12.00
C LYS A 169 -10.79 1.48 -11.96
N ASP A 170 -12.02 1.91 -11.65
CA ASP A 170 -12.35 3.33 -11.66
C ASP A 170 -11.52 4.12 -10.64
N ILE A 171 -11.37 3.65 -9.40
CA ILE A 171 -10.55 4.37 -8.42
C ILE A 171 -9.06 4.43 -8.83
N VAL A 172 -8.53 3.36 -9.43
CA VAL A 172 -7.13 3.31 -9.91
C VAL A 172 -6.93 4.32 -11.03
N ASP A 173 -7.81 4.31 -12.03
CA ASP A 173 -7.75 5.21 -13.18
C ASP A 173 -7.95 6.67 -12.77
N LYS A 174 -8.86 6.96 -11.83
CA LYS A 174 -9.18 8.35 -11.43
C LYS A 174 -8.18 8.96 -10.47
N PHE A 175 -7.66 8.20 -9.51
CA PHE A 175 -6.91 8.76 -8.38
C PHE A 175 -5.44 8.38 -8.37
N PHE A 176 -5.08 7.21 -8.88
CA PHE A 176 -3.77 6.61 -8.65
C PHE A 176 -2.84 6.66 -9.88
N GLU A 177 -3.38 6.49 -11.10
CA GLU A 177 -2.57 6.57 -12.33
C GLU A 177 -2.08 8.00 -12.63
N ASN A 178 -2.87 9.03 -12.29
CA ASN A 178 -2.49 10.44 -12.45
C ASN A 178 -2.52 11.17 -11.09
N PRO A 179 -1.40 11.42 -10.40
CA PRO A 179 -1.37 12.13 -9.12
C PRO A 179 -1.84 13.60 -9.19
N PHE A 180 -2.01 14.17 -10.38
CA PHE A 180 -2.43 15.56 -10.63
C PHE A 180 -3.89 15.69 -11.04
N TRP A 181 -4.68 14.62 -10.92
CA TRP A 181 -6.08 14.53 -11.38
C TRP A 181 -6.99 15.70 -10.94
N TYR A 182 -6.65 16.38 -9.85
CA TYR A 182 -7.41 17.48 -9.28
C TYR A 182 -6.92 18.89 -9.67
N PHE A 183 -5.88 19.05 -10.48
CA PHE A 183 -5.41 20.39 -10.87
C PHE A 183 -6.29 21.01 -11.95
N GLU A 184 -6.58 22.31 -11.79
CA GLU A 184 -7.30 23.12 -12.78
C GLU A 184 -6.34 24.00 -13.56
N GLY A 185 -6.59 24.14 -14.86
CA GLY A 185 -5.96 25.19 -15.67
C GLY A 185 -6.70 26.51 -15.44
N LYS A 186 -6.08 27.64 -15.83
CA LYS A 186 -6.80 28.91 -15.86
C LYS A 186 -8.04 28.79 -16.74
N THR A 187 -9.22 28.96 -16.17
CA THR A 187 -10.40 29.39 -16.90
C THR A 187 -10.30 30.89 -17.05
N ASP A 188 -9.50 31.38 -18.00
CA ASP A 188 -9.57 32.79 -18.34
C ASP A 188 -10.96 33.05 -18.96
N PRO A 189 -11.77 33.97 -18.41
CA PRO A 189 -13.02 34.40 -19.03
C PRO A 189 -12.68 35.42 -20.12
N ILE A 190 -12.01 35.01 -21.19
CA ILE A 190 -11.86 35.83 -22.38
C ILE A 190 -12.17 34.99 -23.62
N ASP A 191 -13.39 35.22 -24.07
CA ASP A 191 -14.01 34.85 -25.33
C ASP A 191 -13.15 35.31 -26.52
N VAL A 192 -12.23 34.49 -27.05
CA VAL A 192 -11.71 34.60 -28.43
C VAL A 192 -11.27 33.23 -29.00
N GLU A 193 -12.11 32.73 -29.90
CA GLU A 193 -11.89 31.74 -30.97
C GLU A 193 -11.74 30.23 -30.67
N PRO A 194 -12.42 29.37 -31.48
CA PRO A 194 -12.30 27.93 -31.40
C PRO A 194 -11.02 27.47 -32.10
N ARG A 195 -9.87 27.50 -31.40
CA ARG A 195 -8.67 26.84 -31.91
C ARG A 195 -8.76 25.34 -31.67
N THR A 196 -9.02 24.64 -32.75
CA THR A 196 -8.63 23.26 -33.02
C THR A 196 -7.13 23.05 -32.74
N GLN A 197 -6.77 22.69 -31.50
CA GLN A 197 -5.54 21.96 -31.17
C GLN A 197 -5.55 21.48 -29.70
N SER A 198 -5.91 20.21 -29.50
CA SER A 198 -5.63 19.37 -28.32
C SER A 198 -5.81 20.02 -26.93
N SER A 199 -7.06 20.23 -26.49
CA SER A 199 -7.30 20.68 -25.11
C SER A 199 -7.23 19.49 -24.12
N LEU A 200 -6.04 18.93 -23.92
CA LEU A 200 -5.78 18.11 -22.75
C LEU A 200 -6.05 18.99 -21.51
N SER A 201 -6.71 18.44 -20.48
CA SER A 201 -6.89 19.17 -19.23
C SER A 201 -5.52 19.48 -18.61
N PHE A 202 -5.42 20.54 -17.80
CA PHE A 202 -4.17 20.90 -17.13
C PHE A 202 -3.57 19.73 -16.32
N ALA A 203 -4.43 18.94 -15.66
CA ALA A 203 -4.04 17.69 -15.00
C ALA A 203 -3.35 16.68 -15.95
N LYS A 204 -3.79 16.56 -17.21
CA LYS A 204 -3.16 15.69 -18.21
C LYS A 204 -1.83 16.26 -18.71
N HIS A 205 -1.69 17.59 -18.81
CA HIS A 205 -0.40 18.21 -19.13
C HIS A 205 0.64 17.98 -18.03
N LEU A 206 0.25 18.12 -16.75
CA LEU A 206 1.14 17.81 -15.62
C LEU A 206 1.54 16.34 -15.59
N GLN A 207 0.59 15.44 -15.87
CA GLN A 207 0.87 14.01 -16.00
C GLN A 207 1.87 13.72 -17.13
N HIS A 208 1.66 14.29 -18.31
CA HIS A 208 2.58 14.12 -19.43
C HIS A 208 3.99 14.61 -19.09
N LEU A 209 4.11 15.79 -18.45
CA LEU A 209 5.40 16.32 -18.00
C LEU A 209 6.06 15.38 -16.98
N TYR A 210 5.28 14.84 -16.04
CA TYR A 210 5.77 13.87 -15.07
C TYR A 210 6.32 12.60 -15.72
N GLU A 211 5.62 12.06 -16.72
CA GLU A 211 6.06 10.90 -17.50
C GLU A 211 7.37 11.18 -18.23
N GLN A 212 7.54 12.37 -18.81
CA GLN A 212 8.82 12.78 -19.40
C GLN A 212 9.93 12.85 -18.34
N PHE A 213 9.65 13.39 -17.16
CA PHE A 213 10.62 13.40 -16.06
C PHE A 213 10.98 12.00 -15.56
N LEU A 214 10.02 11.07 -15.54
CA LEU A 214 10.27 9.67 -15.17
C LEU A 214 11.29 9.02 -16.11
N ILE A 215 11.24 9.33 -17.42
CA ILE A 215 12.22 8.83 -18.40
C ILE A 215 13.61 9.41 -18.14
N VAL A 216 13.69 10.72 -17.85
CA VAL A 216 14.97 11.42 -17.67
C VAL A 216 15.63 11.08 -16.33
N ASN A 217 14.89 11.17 -15.23
CA ASN A 217 15.39 10.89 -13.89
C ASN A 217 14.23 10.54 -12.94
N PRO A 218 13.95 9.24 -12.72
CA PRO A 218 12.86 8.78 -11.84
C PRO A 218 12.91 9.36 -10.42
N LYS A 219 14.11 9.52 -9.86
CA LYS A 219 14.28 10.05 -8.48
C LYS A 219 13.88 11.51 -8.41
N SER A 220 14.39 12.35 -9.32
CA SER A 220 14.03 13.77 -9.39
C SER A 220 12.56 13.96 -9.75
N ALA A 221 12.03 13.16 -10.68
CA ALA A 221 10.61 13.17 -11.03
C ALA A 221 9.75 12.88 -9.79
N SER A 222 10.13 11.88 -8.99
CA SER A 222 9.42 11.58 -7.75
C SER A 222 9.46 12.74 -6.77
N LEU A 223 10.60 13.42 -6.59
CA LEU A 223 10.70 14.58 -5.71
C LEU A 223 9.80 15.73 -6.20
N TRP A 224 9.84 16.01 -7.51
CA TRP A 224 9.01 17.03 -8.14
C TRP A 224 7.51 16.74 -7.96
N LYS A 225 7.06 15.51 -8.23
CA LYS A 225 5.68 15.06 -7.98
C LYS A 225 5.31 15.28 -6.51
N THR A 226 6.16 14.81 -5.60
CA THR A 226 5.91 14.92 -4.15
C THR A 226 5.74 16.37 -3.71
N GLU A 227 6.62 17.26 -4.14
CA GLU A 227 6.56 18.66 -3.73
C GLU A 227 5.36 19.39 -4.35
N THR A 228 5.07 19.10 -5.63
CA THR A 228 3.89 19.63 -6.33
C THR A 228 2.59 19.23 -5.61
N VAL A 229 2.47 17.96 -5.21
CA VAL A 229 1.30 17.48 -4.46
C VAL A 229 1.25 18.10 -3.06
N ARG A 230 2.37 18.19 -2.34
CA ARG A 230 2.41 18.82 -1.00
C ARG A 230 1.95 20.26 -1.05
N LEU A 231 2.55 21.08 -1.91
CA LEU A 231 2.21 22.51 -2.04
C LEU A 231 0.74 22.71 -2.39
N ALA A 232 0.22 21.92 -3.35
CA ALA A 232 -1.18 22.00 -3.74
C ALA A 232 -2.17 21.51 -2.68
N ASN A 233 -1.70 20.85 -1.61
CA ASN A 233 -2.54 20.30 -0.53
C ASN A 233 -2.19 20.84 0.86
N SER A 234 -1.34 21.86 0.95
CA SER A 234 -0.97 22.48 2.23
C SER A 234 -2.13 23.29 2.79
N VAL A 235 -2.82 22.72 3.78
CA VAL A 235 -4.02 23.31 4.40
C VAL A 235 -3.76 23.89 5.79
N ASN A 236 -2.61 23.57 6.39
CA ASN A 236 -2.22 24.00 7.73
C ASN A 236 -1.03 24.96 7.70
N ASP A 237 -0.94 25.86 8.67
CA ASP A 237 0.12 26.88 8.75
C ASP A 237 1.52 26.29 8.98
N ASN A 238 1.59 25.06 9.52
CA ASN A 238 2.85 24.33 9.65
C ASN A 238 3.31 23.64 8.35
N GLN A 239 2.49 23.65 7.29
CA GLN A 239 2.77 23.07 5.98
C GLN A 239 3.18 24.12 4.95
N ALA A 240 2.58 25.32 4.99
CA ALA A 240 2.91 26.42 4.08
C ALA A 240 2.53 27.78 4.67
N ASN A 241 3.22 28.82 4.23
CA ASN A 241 2.92 30.20 4.61
C ASN A 241 1.58 30.72 4.05
N ASN A 242 1.16 30.22 2.89
CA ASN A 242 -0.14 30.50 2.29
C ASN A 242 -0.86 29.17 1.99
N THR A 243 -2.03 29.00 2.61
CA THR A 243 -2.86 27.79 2.58
C THR A 243 -4.11 27.92 1.71
N GLU A 244 -4.28 29.04 0.99
CA GLU A 244 -5.44 29.30 0.13
C GLU A 244 -5.57 28.26 -0.99
N MET A 245 -4.50 28.03 -1.75
CA MET A 245 -4.46 27.01 -2.81
C MET A 245 -4.75 25.61 -2.27
N GLY A 246 -4.18 25.27 -1.11
CA GLY A 246 -4.40 23.98 -0.45
C GLY A 246 -5.85 23.76 -0.04
N ARG A 247 -6.50 24.77 0.55
CA ARG A 247 -7.93 24.71 0.91
C ARG A 247 -8.82 24.61 -0.31
N HIS A 248 -8.57 25.42 -1.34
CA HIS A 248 -9.32 25.38 -2.59
C HIS A 248 -9.24 23.99 -3.23
N THR A 249 -8.01 23.50 -3.41
CA THR A 249 -7.76 22.16 -3.93
C THR A 249 -8.46 21.12 -3.07
N LYS A 250 -8.40 21.23 -1.74
CA LYS A 250 -9.07 20.28 -0.84
C LYS A 250 -10.57 20.16 -1.11
N SER A 251 -11.27 21.29 -1.11
CA SER A 251 -12.71 21.32 -1.40
C SER A 251 -13.02 20.73 -2.77
N ARG A 252 -12.16 20.99 -3.77
CA ARG A 252 -12.31 20.42 -5.11
C ARG A 252 -12.22 18.91 -5.12
N ARG A 253 -11.20 18.30 -4.51
CA ARG A 253 -11.06 16.83 -4.57
C ARG A 253 -12.20 16.13 -3.84
N GLU A 254 -12.64 16.68 -2.71
CA GLU A 254 -13.80 16.14 -1.98
C GLU A 254 -15.07 16.22 -2.84
N GLY A 255 -15.26 17.32 -3.57
CA GLY A 255 -16.33 17.45 -4.57
C GLY A 255 -16.21 16.45 -5.72
N LEU A 256 -15.01 16.28 -6.27
CA LEU A 256 -14.75 15.34 -7.36
C LEU A 256 -14.94 13.89 -6.94
N ALA A 257 -14.46 13.48 -5.76
CA ALA A 257 -14.65 12.13 -5.26
C ALA A 257 -16.13 11.76 -5.15
N ARG A 258 -16.97 12.69 -4.67
CA ARG A 258 -18.44 12.53 -4.68
C ARG A 258 -18.97 12.42 -6.09
N SER A 259 -18.55 13.33 -6.98
CA SER A 259 -19.01 13.34 -8.37
C SER A 259 -18.66 12.05 -9.12
N PHE A 260 -17.48 11.47 -8.87
CA PHE A 260 -17.04 10.21 -9.47
C PHE A 260 -17.85 9.04 -8.95
N ALA A 261 -18.13 8.96 -7.64
CA ALA A 261 -19.03 7.95 -7.08
C ALA A 261 -20.44 8.03 -7.72
N CYS A 262 -21.02 9.24 -7.82
CA CYS A 262 -22.31 9.43 -8.48
C CYS A 262 -22.27 9.08 -9.98
N ALA A 263 -21.17 9.39 -10.67
CA ALA A 263 -20.98 9.05 -12.07
C ALA A 263 -20.87 7.54 -12.28
N MET A 264 -20.19 6.83 -11.38
CA MET A 264 -20.09 5.38 -11.42
C MET A 264 -21.46 4.71 -11.27
N LEU A 265 -22.32 5.20 -10.36
CA LEU A 265 -23.72 4.71 -10.25
C LEU A 265 -24.58 5.02 -11.48
N LYS A 266 -24.17 5.97 -12.32
CA LYS A 266 -24.84 6.32 -13.58
C LYS A 266 -24.19 5.65 -14.80
N HIS A 267 -23.08 4.94 -14.60
CA HIS A 267 -22.35 4.29 -15.67
C HIS A 267 -23.16 3.10 -16.19
N PRO A 268 -23.62 3.09 -17.46
CA PRO A 268 -24.63 2.13 -17.91
C PRO A 268 -24.22 0.65 -17.75
N PRO A 269 -23.00 0.22 -18.12
CA PRO A 269 -22.57 -1.16 -17.87
C PRO A 269 -22.53 -1.53 -16.39
N PHE A 270 -22.23 -0.57 -15.50
CA PHE A 270 -22.24 -0.84 -14.06
C PHE A 270 -23.66 -0.95 -13.50
N GLN A 271 -24.59 -0.12 -13.99
CA GLN A 271 -26.00 -0.16 -13.58
C GLN A 271 -26.65 -1.52 -13.84
N MET A 272 -26.30 -2.17 -14.94
CA MET A 272 -26.80 -3.51 -15.27
C MET A 272 -26.47 -4.57 -14.21
N LEU A 273 -25.36 -4.38 -13.50
CA LEU A 273 -24.86 -5.29 -12.47
C LEU A 273 -25.47 -5.00 -11.10
N LEU A 274 -26.08 -3.83 -10.89
CA LEU A 274 -26.59 -3.43 -9.59
C LEU A 274 -27.80 -4.27 -9.17
N GLU A 275 -27.81 -4.64 -7.90
CA GLU A 275 -28.94 -5.25 -7.24
C GLU A 275 -30.04 -4.21 -6.98
N ASN A 276 -31.29 -4.67 -6.97
CA ASN A 276 -32.41 -3.83 -6.57
C ASN A 276 -32.28 -3.50 -5.07
N CYS A 277 -32.37 -2.22 -4.73
CA CYS A 277 -32.16 -1.75 -3.37
C CYS A 277 -33.19 -0.67 -3.04
N GLU A 278 -33.90 -0.84 -1.93
CA GLU A 278 -34.87 0.14 -1.41
C GLU A 278 -34.13 1.42 -0.97
N ASP A 279 -33.01 1.25 -0.26
CA ASP A 279 -32.20 2.33 0.30
C ASP A 279 -31.10 2.83 -0.66
N THR A 280 -31.53 3.36 -1.82
CA THR A 280 -30.60 3.94 -2.82
C THR A 280 -29.66 5.01 -2.25
N ALA A 281 -30.15 5.80 -1.28
CA ALA A 281 -29.36 6.81 -0.57
C ALA A 281 -28.22 6.20 0.28
N VAL A 282 -28.46 5.04 0.92
CA VAL A 282 -27.43 4.35 1.70
C VAL A 282 -26.37 3.75 0.79
N ARG A 283 -26.79 3.16 -0.33
CA ARG A 283 -25.87 2.65 -1.37
C ARG A 283 -24.95 3.76 -1.88
N GLU A 284 -25.52 4.91 -2.23
CA GLU A 284 -24.76 6.07 -2.68
C GLU A 284 -23.80 6.59 -1.60
N ALA A 285 -24.29 6.78 -0.37
CA ALA A 285 -23.46 7.27 0.73
C ALA A 285 -22.27 6.34 1.04
N LYS A 286 -22.46 5.01 0.97
CA LYS A 286 -21.36 4.05 1.13
C LYS A 286 -20.37 4.10 -0.03
N LEU A 287 -20.84 4.28 -1.27
CA LEU A 287 -19.95 4.41 -2.42
C LEU A 287 -19.13 5.70 -2.33
N VAL A 288 -19.76 6.82 -1.96
CA VAL A 288 -19.08 8.10 -1.72
C VAL A 288 -17.96 7.93 -0.69
N LYS A 289 -18.22 7.27 0.44
CA LYS A 289 -17.20 7.00 1.46
C LYS A 289 -16.02 6.20 0.93
N PHE A 290 -16.28 5.22 0.06
CA PHE A 290 -15.22 4.45 -0.61
C PHE A 290 -14.34 5.34 -1.50
N TYR A 291 -14.93 6.21 -2.32
CA TYR A 291 -14.19 7.15 -3.17
C TYR A 291 -13.42 8.20 -2.35
N GLU A 292 -14.02 8.74 -1.28
CA GLU A 292 -13.35 9.66 -0.34
C GLU A 292 -12.17 8.99 0.40
N ARG A 293 -12.19 7.66 0.58
CA ARG A 293 -11.05 6.93 1.14
C ARG A 293 -9.95 6.73 0.11
N ALA A 294 -10.31 6.36 -1.13
CA ALA A 294 -9.36 6.25 -2.24
C ALA A 294 -8.64 7.58 -2.50
N GLU A 295 -9.39 8.69 -2.52
CA GLU A 295 -8.88 10.05 -2.66
C GLU A 295 -7.83 10.38 -1.58
N ARG A 296 -8.17 10.19 -0.31
CA ARG A 296 -7.24 10.47 0.81
C ARG A 296 -5.97 9.62 0.73
N LEU A 297 -6.10 8.35 0.36
CA LEU A 297 -4.95 7.47 0.17
C LEU A 297 -4.06 7.95 -0.98
N ALA A 298 -4.66 8.35 -2.11
CA ALA A 298 -3.95 8.88 -3.26
C ALA A 298 -3.18 10.17 -2.93
N ILE A 299 -3.76 11.09 -2.16
CA ILE A 299 -3.05 12.31 -1.73
C ILE A 299 -1.92 11.99 -0.75
N SER A 300 -2.15 11.10 0.23
CA SER A 300 -1.08 10.66 1.12
C SER A 300 0.09 10.06 0.36
N LEU A 301 -0.22 9.25 -0.67
CA LEU A 301 0.78 8.62 -1.51
C LEU A 301 1.50 9.62 -2.39
N GLY A 302 0.77 10.55 -3.02
CA GLY A 302 1.31 11.62 -3.84
C GLY A 302 2.27 12.52 -3.07
N SER A 303 1.94 12.85 -1.81
CA SER A 303 2.78 13.61 -0.88
C SER A 303 3.97 12.83 -0.32
N SER A 304 4.10 11.55 -0.69
CA SER A 304 5.23 10.69 -0.33
C SER A 304 6.17 10.45 -1.51
N HIS A 305 7.45 10.29 -1.20
CA HIS A 305 8.49 10.01 -2.20
C HIS A 305 8.29 8.63 -2.85
N GLY A 306 8.98 8.31 -3.93
CA GLY A 306 8.84 7.07 -4.67
C GLY A 306 7.75 7.09 -5.75
N ILE A 307 7.79 6.04 -6.56
CA ILE A 307 6.96 5.85 -7.74
C ILE A 307 6.17 4.57 -7.54
N CYS A 308 4.86 4.67 -7.64
CA CYS A 308 3.98 3.51 -7.56
C CYS A 308 3.68 2.99 -8.96
N THR A 309 3.55 1.68 -9.06
CA THR A 309 3.09 1.01 -10.27
C THR A 309 1.88 0.14 -9.93
N TYR A 310 0.90 0.17 -10.84
CA TYR A 310 -0.33 -0.58 -10.76
C TYR A 310 -0.33 -1.55 -11.94
N ARG A 311 -0.03 -2.82 -11.68
CA ARG A 311 0.04 -3.83 -12.74
C ARG A 311 -1.34 -4.45 -12.97
N THR A 312 -2.00 -3.97 -14.01
CA THR A 312 -3.23 -4.51 -14.59
C THR A 312 -2.91 -5.61 -15.60
N LEU A 313 -3.91 -6.24 -16.21
CA LEU A 313 -3.72 -7.37 -17.15
C LEU A 313 -2.75 -7.01 -18.29
N THR A 314 -2.89 -5.81 -18.86
CA THR A 314 -2.04 -5.31 -19.96
C THR A 314 -0.64 -4.89 -19.52
N LYS A 315 -0.41 -4.75 -18.21
CA LYS A 315 0.88 -4.37 -17.62
C LYS A 315 1.59 -5.55 -16.93
N LEU A 316 1.06 -6.77 -17.03
CA LEU A 316 1.73 -7.98 -16.57
C LEU A 316 2.84 -8.40 -17.55
N ALA A 317 3.86 -9.08 -17.02
CA ALA A 317 4.97 -9.58 -17.84
C ALA A 317 4.56 -10.75 -18.74
N SER A 318 3.55 -11.52 -18.31
CA SER A 318 2.99 -12.66 -19.03
C SER A 318 1.47 -12.65 -18.90
N PRO A 319 0.72 -12.99 -19.96
CA PRO A 319 -0.72 -13.23 -19.88
C PRO A 319 -1.05 -14.61 -19.28
N LEU A 320 -0.05 -15.46 -19.06
CA LEU A 320 -0.19 -16.79 -18.47
C LEU A 320 0.12 -16.75 -16.98
N PHE A 321 -0.68 -17.47 -16.20
CA PHE A 321 -0.49 -17.64 -14.78
C PHE A 321 0.70 -18.56 -14.49
N TRP A 322 1.49 -18.17 -13.50
CA TRP A 322 2.57 -18.97 -12.96
C TRP A 322 2.63 -18.75 -11.46
N ARG A 323 2.54 -19.83 -10.69
CA ARG A 323 2.55 -19.77 -9.21
C ARG A 323 3.83 -19.17 -8.61
N GLY A 324 4.95 -19.23 -9.34
CA GLY A 324 6.22 -18.66 -8.91
C GLY A 324 6.31 -17.16 -9.14
N ASP A 325 5.35 -16.55 -9.84
CA ASP A 325 5.28 -15.10 -9.98
C ASP A 325 4.70 -14.49 -8.70
N LEU A 326 5.56 -13.89 -7.89
CA LEU A 326 5.18 -13.24 -6.65
C LEU A 326 4.31 -11.98 -6.85
N SER A 327 4.10 -11.51 -8.08
CA SER A 327 3.26 -10.35 -8.39
C SER A 327 1.80 -10.69 -8.68
N VAL A 328 1.47 -11.98 -8.91
CA VAL A 328 0.11 -12.44 -9.24
C VAL A 328 -0.30 -13.57 -8.30
N THR A 329 -1.55 -13.57 -7.87
CA THR A 329 -2.15 -14.65 -7.08
C THR A 329 -3.51 -15.01 -7.65
N ALA A 330 -3.83 -16.30 -7.62
CA ALA A 330 -5.14 -16.78 -8.04
C ALA A 330 -6.23 -16.29 -7.07
N GLU A 331 -7.41 -16.02 -7.58
CA GLU A 331 -8.60 -15.77 -6.78
C GLU A 331 -8.88 -16.98 -5.86
N TYR A 332 -9.24 -16.74 -4.59
CA TYR A 332 -9.32 -17.78 -3.56
C TYR A 332 -10.31 -18.93 -3.88
N ARG A 333 -11.29 -18.70 -4.75
CA ARG A 333 -12.28 -19.67 -5.26
C ARG A 333 -11.71 -20.59 -6.35
N HIS A 334 -10.47 -20.37 -6.80
CA HIS A 334 -9.74 -21.39 -7.56
C HIS A 334 -9.30 -22.59 -6.70
N VAL A 335 -9.35 -22.46 -5.36
CA VAL A 335 -8.95 -23.50 -4.40
C VAL A 335 -7.57 -24.09 -4.74
N LEU A 336 -6.60 -23.22 -5.05
CA LEU A 336 -5.28 -23.64 -5.44
C LEU A 336 -4.43 -23.97 -4.21
N MET A 337 -3.93 -25.21 -4.13
CA MET A 337 -3.00 -25.63 -3.08
C MET A 337 -1.56 -25.21 -3.41
N PRO A 338 -0.74 -24.80 -2.42
CA PRO A 338 0.63 -24.29 -2.65
C PRO A 338 1.60 -25.24 -3.35
N HIS A 339 1.32 -26.54 -3.43
CA HIS A 339 2.14 -27.54 -4.13
C HIS A 339 1.53 -28.05 -5.45
N GLN A 340 0.26 -27.75 -5.76
CA GLN A 340 -0.39 -28.25 -6.99
C GLN A 340 -0.16 -27.30 -8.19
N PRO A 341 0.46 -27.74 -9.31
CA PRO A 341 0.73 -26.88 -10.48
C PRO A 341 -0.48 -26.76 -11.43
N ARG A 342 -1.69 -27.03 -10.94
CA ARG A 342 -2.91 -27.25 -11.73
C ARG A 342 -3.25 -26.15 -12.74
N LEU A 343 -2.91 -24.90 -12.41
CA LEU A 343 -3.22 -23.71 -13.22
C LEU A 343 -1.99 -23.08 -13.88
N ASP A 344 -0.80 -23.67 -13.69
CA ASP A 344 0.42 -23.12 -14.27
C ASP A 344 0.37 -23.21 -15.80
N GLY A 345 0.67 -22.09 -16.47
CA GLY A 345 0.57 -21.97 -17.93
C GLY A 345 -0.82 -21.65 -18.45
N HIS A 346 -1.85 -21.64 -17.60
CA HIS A 346 -3.20 -21.26 -18.00
C HIS A 346 -3.31 -19.74 -18.19
N ARG A 347 -4.23 -19.31 -19.05
CA ARG A 347 -4.41 -17.89 -19.35
C ARG A 347 -5.08 -17.16 -18.20
N ILE A 348 -4.63 -15.94 -17.91
CA ILE A 348 -5.33 -15.02 -17.01
C ILE A 348 -6.46 -14.33 -17.78
N LEU A 349 -7.69 -14.45 -17.30
CA LEU A 349 -8.89 -13.92 -17.96
C LEU A 349 -9.33 -12.55 -17.39
N LEU A 350 -9.17 -12.37 -16.08
CA LEU A 350 -9.63 -11.17 -15.37
C LEU A 350 -8.71 -10.86 -14.18
N ILE A 351 -8.39 -9.58 -13.98
CA ILE A 351 -7.71 -9.07 -12.79
C ILE A 351 -8.75 -8.36 -11.91
N LEU A 352 -9.03 -8.89 -10.72
CA LEU A 352 -9.99 -8.28 -9.77
C LEU A 352 -9.42 -7.06 -9.05
N GLN A 353 -8.10 -7.05 -8.86
CA GLN A 353 -7.35 -5.92 -8.32
C GLN A 353 -5.92 -5.98 -8.87
N PRO A 354 -5.28 -4.83 -9.15
CA PRO A 354 -3.93 -4.82 -9.67
C PRO A 354 -2.89 -5.17 -8.60
N ALA A 355 -1.71 -5.60 -9.04
CA ALA A 355 -0.55 -5.61 -8.16
C ALA A 355 -0.12 -4.16 -7.91
N VAL A 356 0.12 -3.82 -6.65
CA VAL A 356 0.61 -2.49 -6.28
C VAL A 356 2.01 -2.66 -5.73
N SER A 357 2.95 -1.95 -6.34
CA SER A 357 4.32 -1.89 -5.85
C SER A 357 4.86 -0.47 -5.92
N ARG A 358 5.90 -0.21 -5.13
CA ARG A 358 6.57 1.09 -5.08
C ARG A 358 8.06 0.92 -5.15
N ILE A 359 8.70 1.75 -5.97
CA ILE A 359 10.15 1.94 -5.92
C ILE A 359 10.40 3.13 -4.98
N GLY A 360 10.99 2.86 -3.81
CA GLY A 360 11.28 3.90 -2.82
C GLY A 360 12.40 4.83 -3.28
N ALA A 361 12.21 6.15 -3.22
CA ALA A 361 13.23 7.12 -3.62
C ALA A 361 14.27 7.44 -2.52
N ALA A 362 14.16 6.84 -1.33
CA ALA A 362 14.98 7.17 -0.17
C ALA A 362 16.37 6.48 -0.16
N VAL A 363 16.64 5.55 -1.06
CA VAL A 363 17.92 4.81 -1.09
C VAL A 363 18.48 4.86 -2.53
N PRO A 364 19.81 4.98 -2.71
CA PRO A 364 20.43 4.98 -4.04
C PRO A 364 19.98 3.83 -4.95
N ASP A 365 19.60 2.68 -4.39
CA ASP A 365 19.23 1.47 -5.14
C ASP A 365 17.73 1.14 -5.09
N GLY A 366 16.89 2.04 -4.56
CA GLY A 366 15.42 1.95 -4.53
C GLY A 366 14.83 0.54 -4.41
N HIS A 367 14.71 0.04 -3.19
CA HIS A 367 14.09 -1.27 -2.96
C HIS A 367 12.65 -1.28 -3.49
N LEU A 368 12.31 -2.32 -4.25
CA LEU A 368 10.93 -2.57 -4.69
C LEU A 368 10.13 -3.05 -3.49
N GLU A 369 9.20 -2.23 -3.02
CA GLU A 369 8.22 -2.61 -2.02
C GLU A 369 7.00 -3.18 -2.75
N SER A 370 6.78 -4.48 -2.63
CA SER A 370 5.52 -5.10 -3.07
C SER A 370 4.48 -4.93 -1.96
N TRP A 371 3.37 -4.27 -2.28
CA TRP A 371 2.32 -3.93 -1.31
C TRP A 371 1.12 -4.85 -1.45
N THR A 372 0.71 -5.15 -2.68
CA THR A 372 -0.34 -6.12 -2.97
C THR A 372 0.00 -6.89 -4.24
N GLN A 373 -0.43 -8.16 -4.29
CA GLN A 373 -0.42 -8.95 -5.52
C GLN A 373 -1.66 -8.62 -6.36
N ALA A 374 -1.54 -8.83 -7.68
CA ALA A 374 -2.70 -8.85 -8.56
C ALA A 374 -3.54 -10.09 -8.22
N VAL A 375 -4.84 -9.93 -8.01
CA VAL A 375 -5.74 -11.08 -7.81
C VAL A 375 -6.35 -11.42 -9.16
N ALA A 376 -5.99 -12.58 -9.68
CA ALA A 376 -6.32 -13.03 -11.03
C ALA A 376 -7.36 -14.15 -11.02
N VAL A 377 -8.29 -14.09 -11.96
CA VAL A 377 -9.15 -15.19 -12.35
C VAL A 377 -8.53 -15.85 -13.58
N ILE A 378 -8.28 -17.14 -13.45
CA ILE A 378 -7.51 -17.94 -14.40
C ILE A 378 -8.47 -18.83 -15.18
N GLU A 379 -8.15 -19.12 -16.43
CA GLU A 379 -8.91 -20.06 -17.26
C GLU A 379 -8.87 -21.46 -16.64
N ASP A 380 -10.06 -22.00 -16.37
CA ASP A 380 -10.25 -23.27 -15.65
C ASP A 380 -11.69 -23.80 -15.86
N GLY A 381 -12.15 -23.80 -17.12
CA GLY A 381 -13.53 -24.18 -17.46
C GLY A 381 -13.91 -25.62 -17.09
N ASP A 382 -12.92 -26.50 -16.95
CA ASP A 382 -13.10 -27.90 -16.56
C ASP A 382 -13.41 -28.08 -15.06
N CYS A 383 -13.20 -27.05 -14.22
CA CYS A 383 -13.52 -27.12 -12.80
C CYS A 383 -15.04 -27.01 -12.58
N THR A 384 -15.70 -28.17 -12.50
CA THR A 384 -17.12 -28.30 -12.19
C THR A 384 -17.41 -28.09 -10.70
N GLU A 385 -18.70 -28.08 -10.32
CA GLU A 385 -19.10 -27.95 -8.92
C GLU A 385 -18.61 -29.13 -8.07
N GLU A 386 -18.67 -30.34 -8.61
CA GLU A 386 -18.17 -31.55 -7.96
C GLU A 386 -16.66 -31.46 -7.73
N VAL A 387 -15.89 -31.12 -8.77
CA VAL A 387 -14.43 -30.95 -8.70
C VAL A 387 -14.06 -29.87 -7.68
N TYR A 388 -14.77 -28.75 -7.68
CA TYR A 388 -14.54 -27.68 -6.70
C TYR A 388 -14.75 -28.16 -5.26
N HIS A 389 -15.82 -28.92 -5.00
CA HIS A 389 -16.10 -29.44 -3.66
C HIS A 389 -15.07 -30.49 -3.23
N GLU A 390 -14.58 -31.33 -4.13
CA GLU A 390 -13.48 -32.27 -3.87
C GLU A 390 -12.20 -31.52 -3.49
N LEU A 391 -11.78 -30.53 -4.28
CA LEU A 391 -10.61 -29.70 -3.99
C LEU A 391 -10.75 -28.94 -2.66
N GLN A 392 -11.96 -28.47 -2.36
CA GLN A 392 -12.23 -27.77 -1.11
C GLN A 392 -12.09 -28.72 0.10
N GLN A 393 -12.60 -29.94 0.01
CA GLN A 393 -12.48 -30.95 1.05
C GLN A 393 -11.01 -31.35 1.26
N GLU A 394 -10.26 -31.56 0.18
CA GLU A 394 -8.82 -31.82 0.23
C GLU A 394 -8.08 -30.70 0.98
N ARG A 395 -8.32 -29.44 0.59
CA ARG A 395 -7.72 -28.27 1.25
C ARG A 395 -8.05 -28.21 2.74
N GLU A 396 -9.30 -28.46 3.11
CA GLU A 396 -9.75 -28.45 4.50
C GLU A 396 -9.13 -29.59 5.31
N ALA A 397 -8.99 -30.78 4.73
CA ALA A 397 -8.33 -31.93 5.34
C ALA A 397 -6.84 -31.64 5.60
N GLU A 398 -6.13 -31.09 4.61
CA GLU A 398 -4.74 -30.68 4.78
C GLU A 398 -4.59 -29.57 5.84
N ALA A 399 -5.46 -28.55 5.82
CA ALA A 399 -5.44 -27.49 6.82
C ALA A 399 -5.69 -28.03 8.24
N HIS A 400 -6.57 -29.02 8.38
CA HIS A 400 -6.84 -29.68 9.65
C HIS A 400 -5.64 -30.52 10.13
N GLU A 401 -4.97 -31.23 9.21
CA GLU A 401 -3.74 -31.98 9.50
C GLU A 401 -2.61 -31.05 9.99
N VAL A 402 -2.35 -29.97 9.26
CA VAL A 402 -1.37 -28.93 9.65
C VAL A 402 -1.71 -28.32 11.01
N TYR A 403 -3.00 -28.05 11.27
CA TYR A 403 -3.43 -27.53 12.55
C TYR A 403 -3.18 -28.52 13.70
N ARG A 404 -3.48 -29.81 13.50
CA ARG A 404 -3.23 -30.88 14.48
C ARG A 404 -1.73 -30.99 14.79
N GLU A 405 -0.87 -31.03 13.78
CA GLU A 405 0.59 -31.05 13.97
C GLU A 405 1.09 -29.83 14.75
N ARG A 406 0.55 -28.65 14.45
CA ARG A 406 0.86 -27.41 15.19
C ARG A 406 0.41 -27.49 16.65
N GLN A 407 -0.73 -28.10 16.95
CA GLN A 407 -1.19 -28.30 18.32
C GLN A 407 -0.31 -29.30 19.07
N GLU A 408 0.08 -30.40 18.44
CA GLU A 408 0.98 -31.39 19.04
C GLU A 408 2.36 -30.81 19.34
N THR A 409 2.92 -30.01 18.43
CA THR A 409 4.21 -29.32 18.64
C THR A 409 4.12 -28.29 19.76
N LEU A 410 3.04 -27.49 19.82
CA LEU A 410 2.79 -26.55 20.92
C LEU A 410 2.58 -27.29 22.26
N ALA A 411 1.93 -28.44 22.27
CA ALA A 411 1.74 -29.27 23.45
C ALA A 411 3.07 -29.86 23.95
N LYS A 412 3.92 -30.36 23.04
CA LYS A 412 5.28 -30.83 23.35
C LYS A 412 6.14 -29.72 23.97
N HIS A 413 6.16 -28.54 23.36
CA HIS A 413 6.90 -27.38 23.87
C HIS A 413 6.36 -26.93 25.24
N ARG A 414 5.03 -26.94 25.44
CA ARG A 414 4.43 -26.62 26.74
C ARG A 414 4.82 -27.64 27.82
N ALA A 415 4.78 -28.93 27.50
CA ALA A 415 5.18 -29.99 28.42
C ALA A 415 6.67 -29.95 28.78
N GLU A 416 7.52 -29.54 27.84
CA GLU A 416 8.94 -29.31 28.08
C GLU A 416 9.17 -28.12 29.02
N TRP A 417 8.48 -26.99 28.78
CA TRP A 417 8.55 -25.82 29.65
C TRP A 417 8.04 -26.12 31.08
N GLU A 418 6.98 -26.92 31.20
CA GLU A 418 6.45 -27.37 32.50
C GLU A 418 7.46 -28.25 33.24
N ARG A 419 8.15 -29.17 32.53
CA ARG A 419 9.21 -30.02 33.10
C ARG A 419 10.38 -29.17 33.61
N GLU A 420 10.87 -28.23 32.81
CA GLU A 420 11.96 -27.33 33.21
C GLU A 420 11.57 -26.48 34.43
N ARG A 421 10.33 -26.01 34.48
CA ARG A 421 9.80 -25.27 35.64
C ARG A 421 9.75 -26.13 36.90
N GLN A 422 9.31 -27.38 36.78
CA GLN A 422 9.26 -28.32 37.91
C GLN A 422 10.67 -28.70 38.39
N GLU A 423 11.63 -28.86 37.47
CA GLU A 423 13.03 -29.13 37.80
C GLU A 423 13.64 -27.95 38.58
N LYS A 424 13.46 -26.72 38.10
CA LYS A 424 13.88 -25.49 38.81
C LYS A 424 13.23 -25.36 40.19
N GLN A 425 11.97 -25.75 40.36
CA GLN A 425 11.32 -25.77 41.67
C GLN A 425 11.89 -26.85 42.60
N LYS A 426 12.20 -28.04 42.08
CA LYS A 426 12.83 -29.11 42.86
C LYS A 426 14.25 -28.74 43.28
N GLU A 427 15.01 -28.10 42.38
CA GLU A 427 16.35 -27.60 42.65
C GLU A 427 16.33 -26.47 43.68
N GLY A 428 15.41 -25.51 43.54
CA GLY A 428 15.19 -24.46 44.55
C GLY A 428 14.86 -25.03 45.94
N LYS A 429 13.98 -26.05 46.01
CA LYS A 429 13.68 -26.74 47.28
C LYS A 429 14.88 -27.48 47.87
N ARG A 430 15.71 -28.13 47.05
CA ARG A 430 16.95 -28.77 47.53
C ARG A 430 17.92 -27.75 48.11
N VAL A 431 18.10 -26.61 47.46
CA VAL A 431 18.97 -25.53 47.93
C VAL A 431 18.45 -24.94 49.25
N GLU A 432 17.13 -24.73 49.38
CA GLU A 432 16.51 -24.27 50.63
C GLU A 432 16.69 -25.30 51.77
N GLU A 433 16.51 -26.60 51.50
CA GLU A 433 16.72 -27.67 52.48
C GLU A 433 18.19 -27.82 52.90
N GLU A 434 19.14 -27.64 51.97
CA GLU A 434 20.58 -27.62 52.29
C GLU A 434 20.97 -26.40 53.14
N THR A 435 20.42 -25.23 52.83
CA THR A 435 20.68 -24.00 53.60
C THR A 435 20.12 -24.11 55.04
N GLN A 436 18.94 -24.70 55.22
CA GLN A 436 18.37 -24.95 56.55
C GLN A 436 19.21 -25.93 57.38
N ARG A 437 19.79 -26.96 56.76
CA ARG A 437 20.69 -27.92 57.45
C ARG A 437 22.04 -27.29 57.82
N GLU A 438 22.55 -26.36 57.01
CA GLU A 438 23.77 -25.61 57.34
C GLU A 438 23.55 -24.62 58.49
N ASP A 439 22.37 -24.01 58.59
CA ASP A 439 22.01 -23.13 59.72
C ASP A 439 21.74 -23.91 61.02
N GLU A 440 21.16 -25.11 60.96
CA GLU A 440 21.03 -26.02 62.12
C GLU A 440 22.38 -26.56 62.60
N GLY A 441 23.39 -26.64 61.73
CA GLY A 441 24.76 -27.06 62.04
C GLY A 441 25.61 -26.02 62.78
N LYS A 442 25.16 -24.76 62.89
CA LYS A 442 25.89 -23.67 63.56
C LYS A 442 25.48 -23.39 65.01
N ILE A 443 24.59 -24.19 65.60
CA ILE A 443 24.12 -24.04 66.98
C ILE A 443 24.70 -25.13 67.91
N ILE A 444 25.99 -25.48 67.81
CA ILE A 444 26.71 -26.20 68.89
C ILE A 444 28.19 -25.76 68.89
N GLU A 445 28.49 -24.59 69.47
CA GLU A 445 29.72 -24.32 70.25
C GLU A 445 29.53 -22.99 71.00
N GLY A 446 29.41 -23.05 72.33
CA GLY A 446 29.25 -21.91 73.25
C GLY A 446 30.53 -21.07 73.40
N SER A 447 30.64 -19.97 74.15
CA SER A 447 29.89 -19.32 75.26
C SER A 447 30.74 -18.06 75.65
N PRO A 448 30.54 -17.31 76.76
CA PRO A 448 29.39 -16.54 77.26
C PRO A 448 29.75 -15.05 77.70
N VAL A 449 28.76 -14.35 78.29
CA VAL A 449 28.84 -13.15 79.21
C VAL A 449 29.14 -11.78 78.54
N LYS A 450 28.34 -10.70 78.64
CA LYS A 450 27.77 -10.04 79.84
C LYS A 450 26.39 -9.41 79.60
N GLN A 451 25.58 -9.53 80.66
CA GLN A 451 24.38 -8.76 80.96
C GLN A 451 24.76 -7.31 81.32
N GLU A 452 24.03 -6.34 80.78
CA GLU A 452 23.55 -5.19 81.56
C GLU A 452 22.05 -5.07 81.26
N ASN A 453 21.27 -5.07 82.35
CA ASN A 453 19.86 -4.72 82.35
C ASN A 453 19.74 -3.21 82.11
N ASP A 454 18.69 -2.78 81.42
CA ASP A 454 17.73 -1.84 82.00
C ASP A 454 16.42 -1.88 81.21
N GLU A 455 15.36 -1.66 81.97
CA GLU A 455 13.98 -1.99 81.69
C GLU A 455 13.26 -0.97 80.78
N GLU A 456 12.21 -1.49 80.16
CA GLU A 456 10.90 -0.85 79.97
C GLU A 456 10.59 -0.07 78.68
N ALA A 457 9.53 -0.57 78.04
CA ALA A 457 8.41 0.11 77.40
C ALA A 457 8.19 -0.22 75.91
N ASP A 458 7.02 -0.80 75.67
CA ASP A 458 6.36 -1.08 74.40
C ASP A 458 6.43 0.09 73.41
N GLU A 459 6.55 -0.21 72.11
CA GLU A 459 5.72 0.43 71.08
C GLU A 459 5.84 -0.27 69.70
N ASP A 460 4.67 -0.49 69.09
CA ASP A 460 4.41 -1.05 67.77
C ASP A 460 5.18 -0.35 66.63
N ILE A 461 5.91 -1.10 65.79
CA ILE A 461 6.28 -0.63 64.45
C ILE A 461 6.12 -1.74 63.40
N GLU A 462 5.14 -1.53 62.53
CA GLU A 462 4.88 -2.25 61.28
C GLU A 462 6.13 -2.30 60.37
N ARG A 463 6.40 -3.50 59.83
CA ARG A 463 7.45 -3.73 58.83
C ARG A 463 7.10 -3.05 57.50
N PRO A 464 8.00 -2.24 56.91
CA PRO A 464 7.78 -1.66 55.61
C PRO A 464 8.17 -2.64 54.48
N ALA A 465 7.28 -2.79 53.51
CA ALA A 465 7.56 -3.47 52.24
C ALA A 465 8.55 -2.64 51.38
N PRO A 466 9.57 -3.25 50.75
CA PRO A 466 10.43 -2.55 49.81
C PRO A 466 9.74 -2.36 48.45
N LYS A 467 9.19 -1.16 48.29
CA LYS A 467 9.39 -0.22 47.17
C LYS A 467 9.58 -0.82 45.77
N ARG A 468 8.48 -0.89 45.03
CA ARG A 468 8.47 -0.78 43.56
C ARG A 468 8.83 0.67 43.19
N ALA A 469 10.01 0.87 42.59
CA ALA A 469 10.47 2.19 42.18
C ALA A 469 9.58 2.76 41.06
N ARG A 470 9.22 4.01 41.32
CA ARG A 470 8.33 4.93 40.62
C ARG A 470 9.16 5.82 39.70
N ARG A 471 8.49 6.36 38.66
CA ARG A 471 8.58 7.73 38.07
C ARG A 471 8.62 7.65 36.53
N THR A 472 7.92 8.48 35.76
CA THR A 472 7.15 9.71 36.05
C THR A 472 6.29 10.08 34.85
N ARG A 473 5.03 10.48 35.10
CA ARG A 473 4.29 11.44 34.27
C ARG A 473 3.52 12.35 35.24
N GLY A 474 3.88 13.64 35.30
CA GLY A 474 3.01 14.68 35.88
C GLY A 474 1.80 14.85 34.96
N ALA A 475 0.57 14.96 35.46
CA ALA A 475 -0.02 16.09 36.18
C ALA A 475 0.08 17.37 35.34
N THR A 476 -1.01 18.04 34.96
CA THR A 476 -2.13 18.52 35.78
C THR A 476 -3.44 18.48 34.96
N GLY A 477 -4.59 18.11 35.53
CA GLY A 477 -5.48 18.95 36.32
C GLY A 477 -6.70 19.30 35.43
N ALA A 478 -7.96 19.23 35.83
CA ALA A 478 -8.54 19.23 37.15
C ALA A 478 -9.98 18.68 37.08
N THR A 479 -10.44 18.17 38.23
CA THR A 479 -11.79 18.33 38.82
C THR A 479 -12.99 18.10 37.89
N GLY A 480 -13.79 17.07 38.09
CA GLY A 480 -14.48 16.79 39.36
C GLY A 480 -15.97 16.86 39.04
N ALA A 481 -16.53 15.68 38.75
CA ALA A 481 -17.49 15.02 39.64
C ALA A 481 -18.89 15.62 39.54
N THR A 482 -19.76 14.88 38.84
CA THR A 482 -20.94 14.19 39.43
C THR A 482 -22.12 15.13 39.58
N GLY A 483 -23.30 14.86 39.04
CA GLY A 483 -23.81 13.68 38.38
C GLY A 483 -25.34 13.73 38.46
N LYS A 484 -25.95 12.82 37.70
CA LYS A 484 -27.33 12.35 37.82
C LYS A 484 -28.48 13.28 37.38
N LYS A 485 -29.10 12.76 36.31
CA LYS A 485 -30.50 12.33 36.18
C LYS A 485 -31.57 13.39 35.92
N ALA A 486 -32.12 13.21 34.72
CA ALA A 486 -33.51 12.87 34.44
C ALA A 486 -34.55 14.00 34.46
N GLY A 487 -35.41 13.94 33.44
CA GLY A 487 -36.83 14.21 33.64
C GLY A 487 -37.41 15.32 32.79
N GLN A 488 -38.03 14.89 31.69
CA GLN A 488 -39.42 15.19 31.37
C GLN A 488 -39.88 16.61 30.97
N GLN A 489 -40.44 16.60 29.76
CA GLN A 489 -41.79 17.06 29.40
C GLN A 489 -42.07 18.56 29.11
N MET A 490 -42.62 18.71 27.89
CA MET A 490 -43.79 19.50 27.51
C MET A 490 -43.79 21.01 27.82
N LYS A 491 -43.91 21.80 26.75
CA LYS A 491 -45.22 22.37 26.40
C LYS A 491 -45.23 22.92 24.97
N GLU A 492 -46.25 22.50 24.24
CA GLU A 492 -46.84 23.27 23.15
C GLU A 492 -47.31 24.63 23.69
N GLU A 493 -47.23 25.68 22.88
CA GLU A 493 -48.42 26.50 22.66
C GLU A 493 -48.35 27.30 21.36
N LYS A 494 -49.49 27.26 20.66
CA LYS A 494 -49.86 28.01 19.47
C LYS A 494 -49.99 29.50 19.78
N GLY A 495 -49.90 30.34 18.75
CA GLY A 495 -50.36 31.73 18.86
C GLY A 495 -50.22 32.55 17.59
N ASP A 496 -51.29 32.53 16.79
CA ASP A 496 -51.60 33.44 15.68
C ASP A 496 -51.31 34.93 15.96
N ALA A 497 -50.98 35.71 14.91
CA ALA A 497 -51.73 36.93 14.60
C ALA A 497 -51.30 37.63 13.28
N LYS A 498 -52.29 37.73 12.40
CA LYS A 498 -52.48 38.67 11.26
C LYS A 498 -52.00 40.12 11.48
N LYS A 499 -51.52 40.73 10.37
CA LYS A 499 -52.00 42.03 9.85
C LYS A 499 -51.55 42.22 8.39
N LYS A 500 -52.43 42.07 7.38
CA LYS A 500 -53.04 43.14 6.56
C LYS A 500 -52.20 44.44 6.54
N THR A 501 -51.93 45.08 5.40
CA THR A 501 -52.94 45.85 4.63
C THR A 501 -52.32 46.44 3.34
N ARG A 502 -53.11 46.44 2.24
CA ARG A 502 -53.22 47.34 1.06
C ARG A 502 -51.99 48.12 0.54
N GLY A 503 -51.78 48.32 -0.76
CA GLY A 503 -52.60 48.03 -1.93
C GLY A 503 -52.18 48.88 -3.16
N ARG A 504 -52.67 48.45 -4.34
CA ARG A 504 -52.98 49.19 -5.58
C ARG A 504 -51.86 49.98 -6.30
N ARG A 505 -51.49 49.54 -7.52
CA ARG A 505 -51.93 50.02 -8.88
C ARG A 505 -50.97 51.12 -9.39
N VAL A 506 -50.37 51.09 -10.58
CA VAL A 506 -50.97 51.17 -11.93
C VAL A 506 -49.89 50.83 -12.99
N LYS A 507 -50.32 50.21 -14.09
CA LYS A 507 -49.59 49.94 -15.34
C LYS A 507 -49.19 51.22 -16.09
N ARG A 508 -48.07 51.20 -16.81
CA ARG A 508 -47.98 51.72 -18.19
C ARG A 508 -46.82 51.05 -18.91
N GLY A 509 -47.10 50.57 -20.12
CA GLY A 509 -46.09 50.04 -21.03
C GLY A 509 -45.80 50.99 -22.18
N LYS A 510 -45.04 50.41 -23.13
CA LYS A 510 -44.82 50.77 -24.54
C LYS A 510 -43.59 51.63 -24.92
N THR A 511 -42.71 50.93 -25.65
CA THR A 511 -42.19 51.16 -27.02
C THR A 511 -40.90 51.91 -27.30
N THR A 512 -40.18 51.33 -28.29
CA THR A 512 -39.13 51.84 -29.21
C THR A 512 -37.78 52.14 -28.57
N LYS A 513 -36.63 51.68 -29.07
CA LYS A 513 -36.17 51.28 -30.42
C LYS A 513 -35.27 50.06 -30.32
#